data_AF-A0A382J1T1-F1
#
_entry.id   AF-A0A382J1T1-F1
#
_cell.length_a   1.000
_cell.length_b   1.000
_cell.length_c   1.000
_cell.angle_alpha   90.00
_cell.angle_beta   90.00
_cell.angle_gamma   90.00
#
_symmetry.space_group_name_H-M   'P 1'
#
loop_
_entity.id
_entity.type
_entity.pdbx_description
1 polymer ?
#
loop_
_entity_poly.entity_id
_entity_poly.type
_entity_poly.pdbx_seq_one_letter_code
_entity_poly.pdbx_strand_id
1 'polypeptide(L)'
;MNKFSYLSIFLFASSLGMQSAGLPVASLARKTPVDFQDEILPVFRANCLACHNQTKSKADVILETPKDIAEADIVVPGKPMESLLFQSAAHLEDPLMPPKENKASAKSLNPQQLALLKMWIEQGAKGEIRSARKIEWQPLPPGLNPIYSVSVSPDGQYAVAGRANQIFVYDVPSKSLVTRLTDPALLKGGQYKEGVSHRDLVHSLAFNPTGDLLASGGYREVKLWRRAPIQAAKSLSLGVGKGIQA
;
A
#
# COMPACT_ATOMS: atom_id res chain seq x y z
N MET A 1 -10.36 -89.23 50.17
CA MET A 1 -11.24 -88.30 49.44
C MET A 1 -10.94 -86.90 49.95
N ASN A 2 -10.42 -86.01 49.10
CA ASN A 2 -10.49 -84.55 49.24
C ASN A 2 -9.87 -83.92 47.98
N LYS A 3 -10.71 -83.41 47.07
CA LYS A 3 -10.29 -82.69 45.87
C LYS A 3 -10.48 -81.18 46.12
N PHE A 4 -9.39 -80.42 46.13
CA PHE A 4 -9.43 -78.96 46.04
C PHE A 4 -9.34 -78.56 44.57
N SER A 5 -10.33 -77.81 44.09
CA SER A 5 -10.42 -77.26 42.74
C SER A 5 -9.85 -75.84 42.76
N TYR A 6 -8.77 -75.59 42.01
CA TYR A 6 -8.23 -74.25 41.80
C TYR A 6 -8.88 -73.62 40.57
N LEU A 7 -9.56 -72.49 40.75
CA LEU A 7 -10.16 -71.68 39.70
C LEU A 7 -9.19 -70.55 39.33
N SER A 8 -8.56 -70.63 38.15
CA SER A 8 -7.68 -69.58 37.64
C SER A 8 -8.50 -68.44 37.04
N ILE A 9 -8.48 -67.28 37.68
CA ILE A 9 -9.03 -66.02 37.16
C ILE A 9 -7.98 -65.38 36.25
N PHE A 10 -8.24 -65.33 34.94
CA PHE A 10 -7.47 -64.51 34.01
C PHE A 10 -7.97 -63.07 34.07
N LEU A 11 -7.19 -62.17 34.67
CA LEU A 11 -7.38 -60.73 34.53
C LEU A 11 -6.88 -60.29 33.13
N PHE A 12 -7.82 -59.97 32.23
CA PHE A 12 -7.50 -59.21 31.02
C PHE A 12 -7.30 -57.74 31.42
N ALA A 13 -6.04 -57.31 31.51
CA ALA A 13 -5.70 -55.90 31.61
C ALA A 13 -5.87 -55.26 30.22
N SER A 14 -7.05 -54.70 29.96
CA SER A 14 -7.28 -53.84 28.81
C SER A 14 -6.44 -52.57 28.97
N SER A 15 -5.31 -52.51 28.28
CA SER A 15 -4.55 -51.28 28.11
C SER A 15 -5.39 -50.30 27.28
N LEU A 16 -6.10 -49.37 27.93
CA LEU A 16 -6.58 -48.17 27.26
C LEU A 16 -5.35 -47.37 26.83
N GLY A 17 -5.01 -47.43 25.54
CA GLY A 17 -4.04 -46.52 24.94
C GLY A 17 -4.51 -45.09 25.14
N MET A 18 -3.72 -44.29 25.85
CA MET A 18 -3.90 -42.84 25.94
C MET A 18 -3.65 -42.25 24.56
N GLN A 19 -4.72 -42.12 23.76
CA GLN A 19 -4.71 -41.30 22.56
C GLN A 19 -4.47 -39.87 23.03
N SER A 20 -3.34 -39.26 22.63
CA SER A 20 -3.06 -37.88 23.01
C SER A 20 -4.21 -36.99 22.51
N ALA A 21 -4.84 -36.26 23.42
CA ALA A 21 -5.94 -35.37 23.05
C ALA A 21 -5.33 -34.20 22.27
N GLY A 22 -5.48 -34.23 20.95
CA GLY A 22 -5.04 -33.15 20.06
C GLY A 22 -5.71 -31.81 20.39
N LEU A 23 -5.29 -30.76 19.69
CA LEU A 23 -5.85 -29.42 19.86
C LEU A 23 -7.36 -29.41 19.57
N PRO A 24 -8.15 -28.63 20.32
CA PRO A 24 -9.59 -28.55 20.11
C PRO A 24 -9.89 -27.94 18.74
N VAL A 25 -10.82 -28.57 18.00
CA VAL A 25 -11.29 -28.11 16.68
C VAL A 25 -12.72 -27.59 16.82
N ALA A 26 -12.96 -26.34 16.40
CA ALA A 26 -14.31 -25.77 16.44
C ALA A 26 -15.22 -26.44 15.40
N SER A 27 -16.53 -26.42 15.64
CA SER A 27 -17.51 -26.70 14.58
C SER A 27 -17.71 -25.46 13.73
N LEU A 28 -17.54 -25.60 12.42
CA LEU A 28 -17.82 -24.54 11.43
C LEU A 28 -19.00 -24.99 10.56
N ALA A 29 -20.06 -24.19 10.55
CA ALA A 29 -21.18 -24.35 9.62
C ALA A 29 -21.24 -23.11 8.72
N ARG A 30 -21.09 -23.29 7.41
CA ARG A 30 -21.14 -22.19 6.43
C ARG A 30 -21.66 -22.69 5.07
N LYS A 31 -22.13 -21.75 4.25
CA LYS A 31 -22.68 -22.02 2.91
C LYS A 31 -21.66 -21.89 1.78
N THR A 32 -20.62 -21.10 1.97
CA THR A 32 -19.58 -20.86 0.96
C THR A 32 -18.38 -21.79 1.19
N PRO A 33 -17.75 -22.30 0.11
CA PRO A 33 -16.47 -23.01 0.21
C PRO A 33 -15.39 -22.14 0.86
N VAL A 34 -14.37 -22.79 1.42
CA VAL A 34 -13.19 -22.13 1.96
C VAL A 34 -12.33 -21.61 0.80
N ASP A 35 -12.02 -20.32 0.80
CA ASP A 35 -11.09 -19.75 -0.17
C ASP A 35 -9.64 -19.90 0.32
N PHE A 36 -8.80 -20.56 -0.48
CA PHE A 36 -7.41 -20.80 -0.09
C PHE A 36 -6.63 -19.50 0.12
N GLN A 37 -6.73 -18.55 -0.80
CA GLN A 37 -5.93 -17.33 -0.74
C GLN A 37 -6.35 -16.42 0.42
N ASP A 38 -7.64 -16.29 0.65
CA ASP A 38 -8.20 -15.31 1.58
C ASP A 38 -8.37 -15.88 2.99
N GLU A 39 -8.50 -17.21 3.15
CA GLU A 39 -8.75 -17.85 4.46
C GLU A 39 -7.63 -18.79 4.91
N ILE A 40 -7.05 -19.61 4.04
CA ILE A 40 -6.02 -20.60 4.43
C ILE A 40 -4.61 -20.00 4.43
N LEU A 41 -4.25 -19.31 3.35
CA LEU A 41 -2.93 -18.73 3.17
C LEU A 41 -2.55 -17.73 4.27
N PRO A 42 -3.44 -16.89 4.83
CA PRO A 42 -3.11 -16.07 6.00
C PRO A 42 -2.75 -16.91 7.24
N VAL A 43 -3.41 -18.05 7.45
CA VAL A 43 -3.10 -18.98 8.55
C VAL A 43 -1.72 -19.58 8.34
N PHE A 44 -1.40 -20.00 7.11
CA PHE A 44 -0.08 -20.52 6.78
C PHE A 44 1.01 -19.44 6.88
N ARG A 45 0.76 -18.21 6.41
CA ARG A 45 1.70 -17.09 6.56
C ARG A 45 2.06 -16.84 8.02
N ALA A 46 1.09 -16.88 8.91
CA ALA A 46 1.30 -16.62 10.33
C ALA A 46 2.03 -17.76 11.06
N ASN A 47 1.80 -19.02 10.67
CA ASN A 47 2.19 -20.15 11.51
C ASN A 47 3.11 -21.18 10.82
N CYS A 48 3.21 -21.19 9.50
CA CYS A 48 3.84 -22.28 8.74
C CYS A 48 4.94 -21.78 7.79
N LEU A 49 4.68 -20.69 7.06
CA LEU A 49 5.55 -20.23 5.97
C LEU A 49 6.90 -19.68 6.44
N ALA A 50 7.13 -19.48 7.73
CA ALA A 50 8.47 -19.18 8.23
C ALA A 50 9.47 -20.35 8.06
N CYS A 51 8.96 -21.57 7.85
CA CYS A 51 9.75 -22.80 7.69
C CYS A 51 9.35 -23.68 6.50
N HIS A 52 8.20 -23.45 5.87
CA HIS A 52 7.66 -24.26 4.77
C HIS A 52 7.30 -23.39 3.56
N ASN A 53 8.31 -22.78 2.95
CA ASN A 53 8.21 -21.91 1.78
C ASN A 53 9.27 -22.27 0.72
N GLN A 54 9.21 -21.67 -0.48
CA GLN A 54 10.15 -21.98 -1.57
C GLN A 54 11.64 -21.77 -1.24
N THR A 55 11.97 -20.82 -0.37
CA THR A 55 13.36 -20.53 0.04
C THR A 55 13.84 -21.39 1.20
N LYS A 56 12.90 -21.91 2.00
CA LYS A 56 13.14 -22.71 3.18
C LYS A 56 12.04 -23.75 3.29
N SER A 57 12.30 -24.91 2.69
CA SER A 57 11.41 -26.06 2.59
C SER A 57 11.78 -27.12 3.61
N LYS A 58 11.49 -26.89 4.91
CA LYS A 58 11.77 -27.93 5.91
C LYS A 58 11.00 -29.21 5.58
N ALA A 59 11.70 -30.35 5.65
CA ALA A 59 11.18 -31.66 5.25
C ALA A 59 10.61 -31.68 3.82
N ASP A 60 11.15 -30.83 2.94
CA ASP A 60 10.73 -30.70 1.54
C ASP A 60 9.26 -30.28 1.35
N VAL A 61 8.66 -29.69 2.39
CA VAL A 61 7.28 -29.21 2.37
C VAL A 61 7.23 -27.71 2.06
N ILE A 62 6.49 -27.35 1.01
CA ILE A 62 6.18 -25.98 0.61
C ILE A 62 4.66 -25.77 0.69
N LEU A 63 4.22 -24.76 1.42
CA LEU A 63 2.78 -24.48 1.66
C LEU A 63 2.30 -23.17 1.02
N GLU A 64 3.09 -22.61 0.09
CA GLU A 64 2.79 -21.31 -0.50
C GLU A 64 1.61 -21.38 -1.44
N THR A 65 1.49 -22.41 -2.28
CA THR A 65 0.36 -22.58 -3.20
C THR A 65 -0.31 -23.96 -3.04
N PRO A 66 -1.58 -24.13 -3.46
CA PRO A 66 -2.24 -25.44 -3.44
C PRO A 66 -1.55 -26.46 -4.33
N LYS A 67 -0.87 -26.00 -5.40
CA LYS A 67 -0.06 -26.86 -6.26
C LYS A 67 1.14 -27.41 -5.48
N ASP A 68 1.88 -26.56 -4.77
CA ASP A 68 3.04 -26.99 -3.99
C ASP A 68 2.62 -27.99 -2.89
N ILE A 69 1.46 -27.75 -2.26
CA ILE A 69 0.91 -28.64 -1.23
C ILE A 69 0.55 -30.01 -1.81
N ALA A 70 -0.02 -30.03 -3.02
CA ALA A 70 -0.35 -31.27 -3.72
C ALA A 70 0.91 -32.05 -4.12
N GLU A 71 1.99 -31.37 -4.50
CA GLU A 71 3.27 -31.99 -4.85
C GLU A 71 4.00 -32.58 -3.63
N ALA A 72 3.76 -32.04 -2.43
CA ALA A 72 4.36 -32.52 -1.19
C ALA A 72 3.74 -33.82 -0.64
N ASP A 73 2.62 -34.30 -1.19
CA ASP A 73 1.91 -35.53 -0.78
C ASP A 73 1.58 -35.63 0.73
N ILE A 74 1.37 -34.48 1.38
CA ILE A 74 1.03 -34.38 2.82
C ILE A 74 -0.47 -34.15 3.08
N VAL A 75 -1.28 -34.10 2.03
CA VAL A 75 -2.72 -33.88 2.08
C VAL A 75 -3.43 -34.94 1.26
N VAL A 76 -4.38 -35.64 1.89
CA VAL A 76 -5.31 -36.56 1.22
C VAL A 76 -6.64 -35.82 1.01
N PRO A 77 -6.96 -35.40 -0.24
CA PRO A 77 -8.17 -34.63 -0.52
C PRO A 77 -9.44 -35.34 -0.02
N GLY A 78 -10.31 -34.60 0.68
CA GLY A 78 -11.55 -35.13 1.28
C GLY A 78 -11.36 -35.81 2.62
N LYS A 79 -10.12 -36.06 3.06
CA LYS A 79 -9.82 -36.87 4.24
C LYS A 79 -8.85 -36.16 5.20
N PRO A 80 -9.33 -35.19 6.00
CA PRO A 80 -8.47 -34.45 6.92
C PRO A 80 -7.78 -35.36 7.94
N MET A 81 -8.46 -36.40 8.44
CA MET A 81 -7.90 -37.30 9.44
C MET A 81 -6.84 -38.27 8.88
N GLU A 82 -6.72 -38.39 7.56
CA GLU A 82 -5.65 -39.15 6.87
C GLU A 82 -4.57 -38.21 6.31
N SER A 83 -4.71 -36.89 6.48
CA SER A 83 -3.78 -35.89 5.95
C SER A 83 -2.74 -35.49 6.99
N LEU A 84 -1.47 -35.76 6.70
CA LEU A 84 -0.35 -35.42 7.60
C LEU A 84 -0.36 -33.93 7.98
N LEU A 85 -0.67 -33.05 7.01
CA LEU A 85 -0.78 -31.60 7.27
C LEU A 85 -1.76 -31.28 8.41
N PHE A 86 -2.92 -31.94 8.45
CA PHE A 86 -3.91 -31.71 9.49
C PHE A 86 -3.52 -32.40 10.79
N GLN A 87 -3.04 -33.65 10.73
CA GLN A 87 -2.62 -34.40 11.92
C GLN A 87 -1.52 -33.68 12.70
N SER A 88 -0.47 -33.22 12.00
CA SER A 88 0.63 -32.46 12.60
C SER A 88 0.17 -31.10 13.13
N ALA A 89 -0.71 -30.39 12.42
CA ALA A 89 -1.23 -29.09 12.86
C ALA A 89 -2.19 -29.19 14.06
N ALA A 90 -2.98 -30.26 14.12
CA ALA A 90 -3.91 -30.56 15.20
C ALA A 90 -3.26 -31.28 16.39
N HIS A 91 -1.95 -31.54 16.33
CA HIS A 91 -1.18 -32.25 17.35
C HIS A 91 -1.72 -33.66 17.64
N LEU A 92 -2.15 -34.34 16.57
CA LEU A 92 -2.64 -35.72 16.61
C LEU A 92 -1.52 -36.73 16.37
N GLU A 93 -0.51 -36.36 15.58
CA GLU A 93 0.63 -37.20 15.21
C GLU A 93 1.91 -36.36 15.17
N ASP A 94 3.06 -36.99 15.45
CA ASP A 94 4.37 -36.33 15.36
C ASP A 94 4.84 -36.18 13.89
N PRO A 95 5.58 -35.11 13.55
CA PRO A 95 5.98 -34.01 14.44
C PRO A 95 4.85 -32.99 14.66
N LEU A 96 4.75 -32.47 15.88
CA LEU A 96 3.84 -31.38 16.21
C LEU A 96 4.20 -30.09 15.47
N MET A 97 3.21 -29.47 14.82
CA MET A 97 3.39 -28.23 14.06
C MET A 97 2.48 -27.09 14.57
N PRO A 98 3.02 -25.87 14.76
CA PRO A 98 4.44 -25.53 14.74
C PRO A 98 5.19 -26.15 15.94
N PRO A 99 6.52 -26.41 15.83
CA PRO A 99 7.30 -26.93 16.94
C PRO A 99 7.27 -25.96 18.12
N LYS A 100 7.15 -26.47 19.36
CA LYS A 100 7.11 -25.64 20.58
C LYS A 100 8.31 -24.68 20.67
N GLU A 101 9.49 -25.15 20.27
CA GLU A 101 10.74 -24.38 20.28
C GLU A 101 11.12 -23.86 18.88
N ASN A 102 10.22 -23.10 18.25
CA ASN A 102 10.53 -22.46 16.96
C ASN A 102 11.04 -21.02 17.13
N LYS A 103 12.03 -20.63 16.30
CA LYS A 103 12.60 -19.27 16.28
C LYS A 103 11.71 -18.24 15.55
N ALA A 104 10.58 -18.67 14.98
CA ALA A 104 9.72 -17.85 14.14
C ALA A 104 8.52 -17.27 14.90
N SER A 105 8.41 -17.55 16.21
CA SER A 105 7.25 -17.20 17.03
C SER A 105 5.91 -17.69 16.46
N ALA A 106 5.95 -18.74 15.63
CA ALA A 106 4.77 -19.39 15.09
C ALA A 106 4.00 -20.08 16.22
N LYS A 107 2.69 -19.89 16.25
CA LYS A 107 1.83 -20.41 17.31
C LYS A 107 1.03 -21.60 16.80
N SER A 108 0.64 -22.49 17.72
CA SER A 108 -0.38 -23.50 17.43
C SER A 108 -1.64 -22.85 16.89
N LEU A 109 -2.28 -23.51 15.92
CA LEU A 109 -3.53 -23.02 15.35
C LEU A 109 -4.61 -23.00 16.44
N ASN A 110 -5.44 -21.96 16.43
CA ASN A 110 -6.61 -21.90 17.28
C ASN A 110 -7.73 -22.82 16.75
N PRO A 111 -8.80 -23.07 17.53
CA PRO A 111 -9.87 -23.99 17.12
C PRO A 111 -10.55 -23.63 15.80
N GLN A 112 -10.70 -22.33 15.50
CA GLN A 112 -11.32 -21.85 14.27
C GLN A 112 -10.39 -22.04 13.06
N GLN A 113 -9.08 -21.82 13.23
CA GLN A 113 -8.08 -22.05 12.20
C GLN A 113 -7.94 -23.54 11.87
N LEU A 114 -7.95 -24.41 12.88
CA LEU A 114 -7.98 -25.86 12.66
C LEU A 114 -9.25 -26.30 11.94
N ALA A 115 -10.39 -25.75 12.32
CA ALA A 115 -11.65 -26.06 11.67
C ALA A 115 -11.67 -25.58 10.20
N LEU A 116 -11.08 -24.42 9.90
CA LEU A 116 -10.88 -23.92 8.54
C LEU A 116 -10.01 -24.87 7.72
N LEU A 117 -8.86 -25.25 8.26
CA LEU A 117 -7.93 -26.19 7.62
C LEU A 117 -8.60 -27.55 7.35
N LYS A 118 -9.31 -28.07 8.35
CA LYS A 118 -10.08 -29.32 8.25
C LYS A 118 -11.09 -29.24 7.10
N MET A 119 -11.91 -28.20 7.10
CA MET A 119 -12.96 -27.99 6.10
C MET A 119 -12.40 -27.81 4.69
N TRP A 120 -11.28 -27.10 4.55
CA TRP A 120 -10.62 -26.96 3.26
C TRP A 120 -10.13 -28.30 2.71
N ILE A 121 -9.55 -29.16 3.56
CA ILE A 121 -9.16 -30.52 3.16
C ILE A 121 -10.38 -31.38 2.83
N GLU A 122 -11.46 -31.31 3.62
CA GLU A 122 -12.74 -31.99 3.33
C GLU A 122 -13.32 -31.57 1.97
N GLN A 123 -13.13 -30.30 1.58
CA GLN A 123 -13.53 -29.75 0.28
C GLN A 123 -12.56 -30.09 -0.87
N GLY A 124 -11.55 -30.93 -0.60
CA GLY A 124 -10.62 -31.44 -1.60
C GLY A 124 -9.32 -30.65 -1.73
N ALA A 125 -9.00 -29.77 -0.77
CA ALA A 125 -7.75 -29.01 -0.69
C ALA A 125 -7.41 -28.20 -1.97
N LYS A 126 -8.45 -27.70 -2.65
CA LYS A 126 -8.31 -26.93 -3.89
C LYS A 126 -8.20 -25.43 -3.60
N GLY A 127 -7.67 -24.69 -4.56
CA GLY A 127 -7.64 -23.23 -4.53
C GLY A 127 -6.66 -22.67 -5.55
N GLU A 128 -6.56 -21.36 -5.58
CA GLU A 128 -5.62 -20.64 -6.43
C GLU A 128 -5.03 -19.46 -5.65
N ILE A 129 -3.83 -19.04 -6.06
CA ILE A 129 -3.33 -17.71 -5.71
C ILE A 129 -3.55 -16.82 -6.92
N ARG A 130 -4.51 -15.91 -6.77
CA ARG A 130 -4.76 -14.81 -7.69
C ARG A 130 -3.55 -13.88 -7.61
N SER A 131 -2.80 -13.77 -8.70
CA SER A 131 -1.74 -12.77 -8.82
C SER A 131 -2.31 -11.38 -8.55
N ALA A 132 -1.56 -10.54 -7.84
CA ALA A 132 -1.91 -9.12 -7.74
C ALA A 132 -2.13 -8.59 -9.17
N ARG A 133 -3.30 -7.99 -9.41
CA ARG A 133 -3.63 -7.41 -10.72
C ARG A 133 -2.44 -6.55 -11.16
N LYS A 134 -1.84 -6.87 -12.30
CA LYS A 134 -0.77 -6.07 -12.87
C LYS A 134 -1.32 -4.66 -13.07
N ILE A 135 -0.86 -3.71 -12.25
CA ILE A 135 -1.22 -2.30 -12.41
C ILE A 135 -0.50 -1.84 -13.67
N GLU A 136 -1.25 -1.67 -14.76
CA GLU A 136 -0.73 -1.08 -15.98
C GLU A 136 -0.67 0.43 -15.80
N TRP A 137 0.47 0.91 -15.32
CA TRP A 137 0.75 2.32 -15.20
C TRP A 137 0.69 2.98 -16.58
N GLN A 138 -0.09 4.06 -16.70
CA GLN A 138 -0.12 4.89 -17.89
C GLN A 138 0.80 6.09 -17.73
N PRO A 139 1.41 6.58 -18.82
CA PRO A 139 2.15 7.83 -18.77
C PRO A 139 1.21 8.98 -18.38
N LEU A 140 1.75 9.95 -17.64
CA LEU A 140 1.02 11.19 -17.35
C LEU A 140 0.73 11.91 -18.68
N PRO A 141 -0.46 12.53 -18.84
CA PRO A 141 -0.79 13.25 -20.06
C PRO A 141 0.27 14.30 -20.41
N PRO A 142 0.63 14.51 -21.70
CA PRO A 142 1.63 15.49 -22.12
C PRO A 142 1.37 16.93 -21.66
N GLY A 143 0.12 17.26 -21.31
CA GLY A 143 -0.28 18.56 -20.79
C GLY A 143 -0.18 18.71 -19.27
N LEU A 144 0.30 17.70 -18.53
CA LEU A 144 0.41 17.78 -17.09
C LEU A 144 1.52 18.76 -16.69
N ASN A 145 1.11 19.99 -16.38
CA ASN A 145 1.96 21.07 -15.89
C ASN A 145 1.62 21.34 -14.43
N PRO A 146 2.16 20.54 -13.49
CA PRO A 146 1.81 20.66 -12.07
C PRO A 146 2.14 22.06 -11.55
N ILE A 147 1.22 22.60 -10.77
CA ILE A 147 1.39 23.86 -10.07
C ILE A 147 1.85 23.52 -8.66
N TYR A 148 3.08 23.89 -8.32
CA TYR A 148 3.67 23.58 -7.01
C TYR A 148 3.44 24.69 -5.98
N SER A 149 3.19 25.92 -6.45
CA SER A 149 2.99 27.08 -5.60
C SER A 149 2.02 28.06 -6.27
N VAL A 150 1.21 28.75 -5.47
CA VAL A 150 0.32 29.81 -5.91
C VAL A 150 0.32 30.97 -4.91
N SER A 151 0.06 32.17 -5.40
CA SER A 151 -0.21 33.34 -4.56
C SER A 151 -1.15 34.30 -5.29
N VAL A 152 -1.97 35.03 -4.56
CA VAL A 152 -2.89 36.04 -5.12
C VAL A 152 -2.48 37.40 -4.54
N SER A 153 -2.49 38.43 -5.37
CA SER A 153 -2.18 39.79 -4.91
C SER A 153 -3.22 40.27 -3.90
N PRO A 154 -2.86 41.14 -2.93
CA PRO A 154 -3.78 41.61 -1.90
C PRO A 154 -5.05 42.29 -2.45
N ASP A 155 -4.95 42.95 -3.61
CA ASP A 155 -6.07 43.57 -4.31
C ASP A 155 -6.94 42.58 -5.11
N GLY A 156 -6.57 41.29 -5.15
CA GLY A 156 -7.27 40.23 -5.88
C GLY A 156 -7.12 40.30 -7.40
N GLN A 157 -6.36 41.25 -7.93
CA GLN A 157 -6.27 41.49 -9.38
C GLN A 157 -5.38 40.46 -10.09
N TYR A 158 -4.38 39.90 -9.40
CA TYR A 158 -3.40 39.01 -10.00
C TYR A 158 -3.27 37.70 -9.23
N ALA A 159 -3.15 36.60 -9.96
CA ALA A 159 -2.76 35.31 -9.42
C ALA A 159 -1.46 34.87 -10.06
N VAL A 160 -0.53 34.35 -9.26
CA VAL A 160 0.73 33.79 -9.73
C VAL A 160 0.80 32.31 -9.44
N ALA A 161 1.37 31.54 -10.37
CA ALA A 161 1.51 30.10 -10.24
C ALA A 161 2.92 29.65 -10.65
N GLY A 162 3.58 28.90 -9.77
CA GLY A 162 4.85 28.25 -10.00
C GLY A 162 4.64 26.91 -10.70
N ARG A 163 5.13 26.78 -11.93
CA ARG A 163 5.09 25.56 -12.74
C ARG A 163 6.51 25.20 -13.15
N ALA A 164 7.03 24.11 -12.60
CA ALA A 164 8.45 23.80 -12.68
C ALA A 164 9.31 25.02 -12.29
N ASN A 165 10.23 25.45 -13.16
CA ASN A 165 11.11 26.59 -12.95
C ASN A 165 10.56 27.94 -13.49
N GLN A 166 9.24 28.01 -13.71
CA GLN A 166 8.56 29.13 -14.36
C GLN A 166 7.48 29.71 -13.45
N ILE A 167 7.33 31.03 -13.47
CA ILE A 167 6.26 31.74 -12.77
C ILE A 167 5.33 32.35 -13.81
N PHE A 168 4.06 31.93 -13.77
CA PHE A 168 3.00 32.48 -14.61
C PHE A 168 2.24 33.53 -13.82
N VAL A 169 1.93 34.66 -14.46
CA VAL A 169 1.14 35.76 -13.88
C VAL A 169 -0.17 35.87 -14.65
N TYR A 170 -1.28 35.71 -13.95
CA TYR A 170 -2.63 35.82 -14.50
C TYR A 170 -3.29 37.08 -13.99
N ASP A 171 -4.07 37.72 -14.85
CA ASP A 171 -5.08 38.68 -14.45
C ASP A 171 -6.34 37.91 -14.07
N VAL A 172 -6.76 38.05 -12.81
CA VAL A 172 -7.86 37.27 -12.24
C VAL A 172 -9.22 37.66 -12.84
N PRO A 173 -9.56 38.97 -12.98
CA PRO A 173 -10.86 39.35 -13.55
C PRO A 173 -11.05 38.86 -14.99
N SER A 174 -10.05 39.04 -15.86
CA SER A 174 -10.12 38.63 -17.26
C SER A 174 -9.78 37.16 -17.51
N LYS A 175 -9.27 36.45 -16.50
CA LYS A 175 -8.83 35.05 -16.58
C LYS A 175 -7.77 34.81 -17.66
N SER A 176 -6.96 35.82 -17.92
CA SER A 176 -5.95 35.79 -18.99
C SER A 176 -4.54 35.65 -18.42
N LEU A 177 -3.65 35.02 -19.18
CA LEU A 177 -2.23 35.02 -18.90
C LEU A 177 -1.67 36.40 -19.26
N VAL A 178 -1.17 37.13 -18.27
CA VAL A 178 -0.51 38.43 -18.47
C VAL A 178 0.89 38.20 -19.00
N THR A 179 1.68 37.39 -18.27
CA THR A 179 3.07 37.13 -18.64
C THR A 179 3.61 35.89 -17.92
N ARG A 180 4.80 35.46 -18.33
CA ARG A 180 5.66 34.55 -17.59
C ARG A 180 6.89 35.33 -17.18
N LEU A 181 7.25 35.28 -15.90
CA LEU A 181 8.41 36.04 -15.41
C LEU A 181 9.70 35.43 -15.96
N THR A 182 10.59 36.27 -16.47
CA THR A 182 11.90 35.86 -16.97
C THR A 182 12.99 36.45 -16.09
N ASP A 183 13.96 35.64 -15.68
CA ASP A 183 15.26 36.14 -15.20
C ASP A 183 16.22 36.29 -16.39
N PRO A 184 16.59 37.53 -16.79
CA PRO A 184 17.48 37.76 -17.92
C PRO A 184 18.87 37.11 -17.76
N ALA A 185 19.32 36.87 -16.53
CA ALA A 185 20.61 36.21 -16.28
C ALA A 185 20.60 34.75 -16.76
N LEU A 186 19.44 34.09 -16.77
CA LEU A 186 19.29 32.70 -17.24
C LEU A 186 19.35 32.60 -18.76
N LEU A 187 19.09 33.69 -19.49
CA LEU A 187 19.12 33.70 -20.95
C LEU A 187 20.54 33.80 -21.53
N LYS A 188 21.50 34.35 -20.75
CA LYS A 188 22.87 34.64 -21.21
C LYS A 188 23.67 33.40 -21.68
N GLY A 189 23.22 32.19 -21.32
CA GLY A 189 23.85 30.93 -21.71
C GLY A 189 23.18 30.19 -22.87
N GLY A 190 22.11 30.74 -23.48
CA GLY A 190 21.38 30.12 -24.59
C GLY A 190 20.60 28.83 -24.25
N GLN A 191 20.75 28.30 -23.04
CA GLN A 191 20.06 27.10 -22.56
C GLN A 191 18.56 27.32 -22.36
N TYR A 192 18.15 28.54 -22.03
CA TYR A 192 16.77 28.89 -21.69
C TYR A 192 16.20 29.94 -22.64
N LYS A 193 14.88 29.86 -22.84
CA LYS A 193 14.08 30.86 -23.56
C LYS A 193 13.30 31.72 -22.56
N GLU A 194 12.66 32.77 -23.08
CA GLU A 194 11.74 33.63 -22.32
C GLU A 194 10.71 32.83 -21.50
N GLY A 195 10.39 33.35 -20.31
CA GLY A 195 9.45 32.79 -19.35
C GLY A 195 10.05 31.78 -18.38
N VAL A 196 11.38 31.73 -18.26
CA VAL A 196 12.09 30.94 -17.24
C VAL A 196 12.53 31.86 -16.10
N SER A 197 12.10 31.55 -14.89
CA SER A 197 12.26 32.41 -13.71
C SER A 197 13.36 31.91 -12.77
N HIS A 198 13.54 30.59 -12.67
CA HIS A 198 14.47 29.92 -11.75
C HIS A 198 15.30 28.84 -12.47
N ARG A 199 16.40 28.39 -11.85
CA ARG A 199 17.16 27.21 -12.35
C ARG A 199 16.54 25.89 -11.90
N ASP A 200 15.79 25.94 -10.80
CA ASP A 200 15.10 24.80 -10.19
C ASP A 200 13.61 25.12 -10.00
N LEU A 201 12.85 24.18 -9.42
CA LEU A 201 11.42 24.29 -9.14
C LEU A 201 11.10 25.49 -8.25
N VAL A 202 10.02 26.19 -8.58
CA VAL A 202 9.46 27.28 -7.78
C VAL A 202 8.48 26.71 -6.76
N HIS A 203 8.96 26.52 -5.53
CA HIS A 203 8.20 25.90 -4.44
C HIS A 203 7.43 26.89 -3.57
N SER A 204 7.76 28.17 -3.62
CA SER A 204 7.09 29.19 -2.80
C SER A 204 6.91 30.49 -3.55
N LEU A 205 5.76 31.13 -3.35
CA LEU A 205 5.38 32.42 -3.91
C LEU A 205 4.65 33.24 -2.84
N ALA A 206 5.03 34.50 -2.67
CA ALA A 206 4.40 35.40 -1.71
C ALA A 206 4.40 36.84 -2.21
N PHE A 207 3.23 37.46 -2.32
CA PHE A 207 3.13 38.91 -2.47
C PHE A 207 3.41 39.61 -1.13
N ASN A 208 4.01 40.80 -1.20
CA ASN A 208 4.04 41.70 -0.06
C ASN A 208 2.65 42.34 0.18
N PRO A 209 2.41 42.97 1.35
CA PRO A 209 1.10 43.53 1.70
C PRO A 209 0.58 44.61 0.74
N THR A 210 1.46 45.33 0.06
CA THR A 210 1.10 46.36 -0.92
C THR A 210 0.88 45.81 -2.34
N GLY A 211 1.21 44.54 -2.59
CA GLY A 211 0.99 43.86 -3.88
C GLY A 211 1.93 44.25 -5.02
N ASP A 212 2.91 45.12 -4.78
CA ASP A 212 3.86 45.62 -5.77
C ASP A 212 5.16 44.79 -5.85
N LEU A 213 5.40 43.92 -4.86
CA LEU A 213 6.55 43.03 -4.79
C LEU A 213 6.09 41.58 -4.62
N LEU A 214 6.63 40.69 -5.46
CA LEU A 214 6.50 39.24 -5.32
C LEU A 214 7.84 38.65 -4.92
N ALA A 215 7.85 37.78 -3.91
CA ALA A 215 8.97 36.89 -3.61
C ALA A 215 8.70 35.49 -4.19
N SER A 216 9.71 34.88 -4.78
CA SER A 216 9.68 33.47 -5.20
C SER A 216 10.88 32.70 -4.65
N GLY A 217 10.63 31.48 -4.18
CA GLY A 217 11.64 30.60 -3.60
C GLY A 217 11.88 29.36 -4.45
N GLY A 218 13.16 29.07 -4.71
CA GLY A 218 13.65 27.83 -5.32
C GLY A 218 14.87 27.30 -4.57
N TYR A 219 15.49 26.24 -5.09
CA TYR A 219 16.67 25.64 -4.44
C TYR A 219 17.83 26.63 -4.34
N ARG A 220 18.21 26.98 -3.10
CA ARG A 220 19.29 27.92 -2.75
C ARG A 220 19.12 29.33 -3.31
N GLU A 221 17.91 29.73 -3.72
CA GLU A 221 17.65 31.06 -4.25
C GLU A 221 16.28 31.61 -3.84
N VAL A 222 16.26 32.91 -3.57
CA VAL A 222 15.03 33.71 -3.45
C VAL A 222 15.15 34.87 -4.43
N LYS A 223 14.11 35.10 -5.22
CA LYS A 223 14.05 36.22 -6.18
C LYS A 223 12.91 37.15 -5.81
N LEU A 224 13.16 38.44 -6.03
CA LEU A 224 12.19 39.51 -5.81
C LEU A 224 11.82 40.13 -7.17
N TRP A 225 10.52 40.18 -7.44
CA TRP A 225 9.95 40.68 -8.68
C TRP A 225 9.11 41.91 -8.36
N ARG A 226 9.50 43.06 -8.89
CA ARG A 226 8.79 44.31 -8.69
C ARG A 226 8.03 44.67 -9.96
N ARG A 227 6.77 45.07 -9.83
CA ARG A 227 6.03 45.67 -10.93
C ARG A 227 6.62 47.05 -11.23
N ALA A 228 7.00 47.31 -12.48
CA ALA A 228 7.41 48.65 -12.86
C ALA A 228 6.24 49.63 -12.63
N PRO A 229 6.49 50.83 -12.08
CA PRO A 229 5.44 51.83 -11.93
C PRO A 229 4.85 52.16 -13.30
N ILE A 230 3.53 52.32 -13.37
CA ILE A 230 2.85 52.77 -14.58
C ILE A 230 3.28 54.21 -14.83
N GLN A 231 4.07 54.43 -15.88
CA GLN A 231 4.44 55.78 -16.29
C GLN A 231 3.36 56.31 -17.24
N ALA A 232 2.80 57.48 -16.94
CA ALA A 232 1.80 58.10 -17.80
C ALA A 232 2.40 58.35 -19.20
N ALA A 233 1.85 57.69 -20.23
CA ALA A 233 2.36 57.81 -21.60
C ALA A 233 2.19 59.24 -22.15
N LYS A 234 1.18 59.96 -21.68
CA LYS A 234 0.94 61.37 -22.01
C LYS A 234 0.09 62.00 -20.91
N SER A 235 0.50 63.18 -20.44
CA SER A 235 -0.35 64.01 -19.60
C SER A 235 -0.98 65.09 -20.48
N LEU A 236 -2.30 65.15 -20.52
CA LEU A 236 -3.03 66.17 -21.28
C LEU A 236 -3.57 67.19 -20.28
N SER A 237 -3.08 68.42 -20.37
CA SER A 237 -3.68 69.54 -19.65
C SER A 237 -5.06 69.81 -20.25
N LEU A 238 -6.11 69.53 -19.49
CA LEU A 238 -7.44 70.05 -19.80
C LEU A 238 -7.36 71.56 -19.56
N GLY A 239 -7.11 72.32 -20.63
CA GLY A 239 -7.15 73.78 -20.55
C GLY A 239 -8.45 74.18 -19.88
N VAL A 240 -8.36 75.06 -18.87
CA VAL A 240 -9.53 75.68 -18.27
C VAL A 240 -10.14 76.55 -19.35
N GLY A 241 -11.04 75.97 -20.15
CA GLY A 241 -11.81 76.71 -21.14
C GLY A 241 -12.42 77.89 -20.43
N LYS A 242 -12.19 79.10 -20.96
CA LYS A 242 -12.97 80.28 -20.58
C LYS A 242 -14.43 79.85 -20.61
N GLY A 243 -15.10 79.96 -19.46
CA GLY A 243 -16.46 79.48 -19.27
C GLY A 243 -17.38 79.95 -20.39
N ILE A 244 -18.39 79.15 -20.67
CA ILE A 244 -19.56 79.58 -21.45
C ILE A 244 -20.07 80.85 -20.75
N GLN A 245 -19.90 82.00 -21.39
CA GLN A 245 -20.61 83.21 -20.98
C GLN A 245 -22.08 82.99 -21.34
N ALA A 246 -22.94 83.08 -20.33
CA ALA A 246 -24.38 83.17 -20.50
C ALA A 246 -24.76 84.52 -21.12
#